data_AF-A0A931PRG3-F1
#
_entry.id   AF-A0A931PRG3-F1
#
_cell.length_a   1.000
_cell.length_b   1.000
_cell.length_c   1.000
_cell.angle_alpha   90.00
_cell.angle_beta   90.00
_cell.angle_gamma   90.00
#
_symmetry.space_group_name_H-M   'P 1'
#
loop_
_entity.id
_entity.type
_entity.pdbx_description
1 polymer ?
#
loop_
_entity_poly.entity_id
_entity_poly.type
_entity_poly.pdbx_seq_one_letter_code
_entity_poly.pdbx_strand_id
1 'polypeptide(L)'
;MMIVNFELTILRTPRLQGEGSSVHSTFQLGTHLDGLNHLQIGNQCYNGFALDEIAEEWGTNKLGMETVPQIITRGVLLDIASVKKVSRLKKGYVITVSDVEAALEKESSAVQRGDAVLFHTG
;
A
#
# COMPACT_ATOMS: atom_id res chain seq x y z
N MET A 1 0.31 -6.09 2.79
CA MET A 1 1.33 -7.15 2.97
C MET A 1 2.45 -6.56 3.83
N MET A 2 2.78 -7.25 4.93
CA MET A 2 3.82 -7.05 5.96
C MET A 2 3.87 -5.73 6.78
N ILE A 3 3.65 -5.88 8.09
CA ILE A 3 3.97 -4.92 9.17
C ILE A 3 5.35 -5.28 9.71
N VAL A 4 6.21 -4.28 9.96
CA VAL A 4 7.45 -4.42 10.73
C VAL A 4 7.54 -3.30 11.78
N ASN A 5 7.91 -3.68 13.00
CA ASN A 5 8.17 -2.78 14.13
C ASN A 5 9.53 -2.10 13.95
N PHE A 6 9.60 -0.82 14.31
CA PHE A 6 10.84 -0.05 14.40
C PHE A 6 11.25 0.09 15.87
N GLU A 7 12.46 -0.33 16.23
CA GLU A 7 13.13 0.10 17.46
C GLU A 7 14.16 1.19 17.12
N LEU A 8 14.03 2.35 17.76
CA LEU A 8 14.96 3.48 17.65
C LEU A 8 15.82 3.54 18.91
N THR A 9 17.13 3.29 18.79
CA THR A 9 18.09 3.55 19.88
C THR A 9 18.76 4.90 19.67
N ILE A 10 18.49 5.87 20.55
CA ILE A 10 19.11 7.21 20.52
C ILE A 10 20.30 7.24 21.48
N LEU A 11 21.50 7.51 20.98
CA LEU A 11 22.68 7.81 21.81
C LEU A 11 22.81 9.32 21.99
N ARG A 12 22.76 9.81 23.24
CA ARG A 12 22.91 11.24 23.60
C ARG A 12 24.38 11.61 23.84
N THR A 13 24.83 12.73 23.25
CA THR A 13 26.06 13.44 23.65
C THR A 13 25.73 14.92 23.96
N PRO A 14 26.36 15.59 24.94
CA PRO A 14 26.01 16.97 25.27
C PRO A 14 27.07 17.97 24.79
N ARG A 15 26.75 18.77 23.77
CA ARG A 15 27.23 20.17 23.53
C ARG A 15 26.78 20.65 22.16
N LEU A 16 26.02 21.75 22.13
CA LEU A 16 25.56 22.53 20.96
C LEU A 16 25.21 21.66 19.74
N GLN A 17 23.99 21.10 19.68
CA GLN A 17 23.61 20.18 18.62
C GLN A 17 22.36 20.67 17.90
N GLY A 18 22.50 21.10 16.65
CA GLY A 18 21.41 20.92 15.70
C GLY A 18 21.19 19.41 15.57
N GLU A 19 20.02 18.92 15.95
CA GLU A 19 19.68 17.51 15.75
C GLU A 19 19.45 17.27 14.25
N GLY A 20 20.50 16.83 13.56
CA GLY A 20 20.38 16.28 12.21
C GLY A 20 20.01 14.81 12.29
N SER A 21 18.91 14.42 11.65
CA SER A 21 18.58 13.01 11.41
C SER A 21 18.63 12.74 9.90
N SER A 22 19.15 11.58 9.51
CA SER A 22 19.08 11.08 8.15
C SER A 22 18.35 9.74 8.12
N VAL A 23 17.57 9.51 7.06
CA VAL A 23 16.87 8.25 6.83
C VAL A 23 17.28 7.74 5.46
N HIS A 24 17.72 6.49 5.42
CA HIS A 24 18.02 5.76 4.20
C HIS A 24 17.12 4.53 4.17
N SER A 25 16.31 4.40 3.13
CA SER A 25 15.35 3.31 2.96
C SER A 25 15.08 3.10 1.47
N THR A 26 14.45 1.98 1.14
CA THR A 26 13.76 1.80 -0.14
C THR A 26 12.39 2.51 -0.11
N PHE A 27 11.78 2.69 -1.28
CA PHE A 27 10.52 3.41 -1.45
C PHE A 27 9.27 2.64 -0.99
N GLN A 28 9.37 1.31 -0.82
CA GLN A 28 8.27 0.41 -0.42
C GLN A 28 8.34 0.05 1.07
N LEU A 29 8.71 1.00 1.93
CA LEU A 29 8.76 0.82 3.38
C LEU A 29 7.68 1.66 4.07
N GLY A 30 6.96 1.06 5.01
CA GLY A 30 5.91 1.73 5.77
C GLY A 30 4.61 1.89 4.97
N THR A 31 3.78 2.86 5.35
CA THR A 31 2.59 3.23 4.58
C THR A 31 3.01 3.95 3.30
N HIS A 32 2.75 3.35 2.14
CA HIS A 32 3.17 3.88 0.84
C HIS A 32 2.11 3.61 -0.25
N LEU A 33 2.37 4.12 -1.45
CA LEU A 33 1.60 3.86 -2.66
C LEU A 33 2.48 3.12 -3.65
N ASP A 34 1.92 2.10 -4.29
CA ASP A 34 2.57 1.41 -5.40
C ASP A 34 2.20 2.10 -6.72
N GLY A 35 3.22 2.50 -7.49
CA GLY A 35 3.05 3.09 -8.81
C GLY A 35 2.61 2.05 -9.85
N LEU A 36 2.08 2.50 -10.98
CA LEU A 36 1.67 1.61 -12.07
C LEU A 36 2.86 0.90 -12.74
N ASN A 37 4.07 1.40 -12.52
CA ASN A 37 5.33 0.76 -12.91
C ASN A 37 5.81 -0.34 -11.93
N HIS A 38 5.15 -0.53 -10.78
CA HIS A 38 5.66 -1.43 -9.73
C HIS A 38 5.65 -2.90 -10.13
N LEU A 39 4.69 -3.33 -10.95
CA LEU A 39 4.51 -4.72 -11.38
C LEU A 39 4.02 -4.80 -12.84
N GLN A 40 4.28 -5.96 -13.44
CA GLN A 40 3.96 -6.32 -14.82
C GLN A 40 3.54 -7.79 -14.89
N ILE A 41 2.90 -8.18 -16.00
CA ILE A 41 2.63 -9.59 -16.32
C ILE A 41 3.42 -9.97 -17.56
N GLY A 42 4.40 -10.85 -17.41
CA GLY A 42 5.37 -11.12 -18.47
C GLY A 42 6.14 -9.85 -18.84
N ASN A 43 6.17 -9.49 -20.13
CA ASN A 43 6.79 -8.26 -20.62
C ASN A 43 5.84 -7.06 -20.71
N GLN A 44 4.61 -7.15 -20.17
CA GLN A 44 3.58 -6.12 -20.36
C GLN A 44 3.25 -5.39 -19.06
N CYS A 45 3.47 -4.08 -19.07
CA CYS A 45 3.09 -3.15 -18.02
C CYS A 45 1.65 -2.60 -18.26
N TYR A 46 1.15 -1.80 -17.31
CA TYR A 46 -0.14 -1.12 -17.47
C TYR A 46 -0.22 -0.34 -18.79
N ASN A 47 -1.40 -0.34 -19.42
CA ASN A 47 -1.65 0.28 -20.72
C ASN A 47 -0.86 -0.35 -21.91
N GLY A 48 -0.29 -1.54 -21.73
CA GLY A 48 0.32 -2.33 -22.80
C GLY A 48 1.75 -1.95 -23.16
N PHE A 49 2.43 -1.11 -22.37
CA PHE A 49 3.83 -0.80 -22.58
C PHE A 49 4.72 -2.03 -22.37
N ALA A 50 5.71 -2.22 -23.22
CA ALA A 50 6.70 -3.26 -23.02
C ALA A 50 7.69 -2.84 -21.92
N LEU A 51 8.09 -3.76 -21.04
CA LEU A 51 8.97 -3.42 -19.91
C LEU A 51 10.31 -2.87 -20.39
N ASP A 52 10.87 -3.46 -21.43
CA ASP A 52 12.13 -3.06 -22.07
C ASP A 52 12.06 -1.69 -22.78
N GLU A 53 10.86 -1.18 -23.06
CA GLU A 53 10.68 0.18 -23.59
C GLU A 53 10.66 1.24 -22.49
N ILE A 54 10.22 0.88 -21.27
CA ILE A 54 10.02 1.84 -20.19
C ILE A 54 11.07 1.78 -19.09
N ALA A 55 11.77 0.65 -18.93
CA ALA A 55 12.79 0.46 -17.92
C ALA A 55 14.10 1.16 -18.29
N GLU A 56 14.65 1.91 -17.34
CA GLU A 56 15.90 2.64 -17.47
C GLU A 56 16.81 2.33 -16.27
N GLU A 57 18.10 2.71 -16.37
CA GLU A 57 19.07 2.49 -15.29
C GLU A 57 18.66 3.12 -13.95
N TRP A 58 17.88 4.21 -14.00
CA TRP A 58 17.53 5.03 -12.85
C TRP A 58 16.03 5.00 -12.51
N GLY A 59 15.24 4.13 -13.15
CA GLY A 59 13.80 4.04 -12.92
C GLY A 59 13.03 3.66 -14.18
N THR A 60 11.86 4.27 -14.35
CA THR A 60 11.03 4.07 -15.55
C THR A 60 10.64 5.40 -16.17
N ASN A 61 10.70 5.52 -17.50
CA ASN A 61 10.34 6.76 -18.20
C ASN A 61 8.83 6.99 -18.37
N LYS A 62 8.02 6.02 -17.95
CA LYS A 62 6.55 6.08 -17.93
C LYS A 62 6.03 5.41 -16.67
N LEU A 63 4.77 5.70 -16.35
CA LEU A 63 4.03 5.09 -15.23
C LEU A 63 4.62 5.35 -13.84
N GLY A 64 5.54 6.32 -13.72
CA GLY A 64 6.15 6.71 -12.47
C GLY A 64 5.18 7.49 -11.58
N MET A 65 5.49 7.54 -10.28
CA MET A 65 4.65 8.15 -9.25
C MET A 65 4.48 9.67 -9.44
N GLU A 66 5.41 10.31 -10.13
CA GLU A 66 5.34 11.73 -10.52
C GLU A 66 4.15 12.07 -11.43
N THR A 67 3.56 11.06 -12.08
CA THR A 67 2.37 11.21 -12.93
C THR A 67 1.05 11.08 -12.17
N VAL A 68 1.08 10.63 -10.91
CA VAL A 68 -0.12 10.40 -10.10
C VAL A 68 -0.57 11.74 -9.49
N PRO A 69 -1.81 12.19 -9.75
CA PRO A 69 -2.33 13.42 -9.13
C PRO A 69 -2.62 13.20 -7.65
N GLN A 70 -2.89 14.28 -6.91
CA GLN A 70 -3.39 14.17 -5.55
C GLN A 70 -4.68 13.34 -5.51
N ILE A 71 -4.71 12.33 -4.64
CA ILE A 71 -5.85 11.44 -4.49
C ILE A 71 -6.70 11.94 -3.32
N ILE A 72 -7.86 12.50 -3.62
CA ILE A 72 -8.90 12.81 -2.64
C ILE A 72 -10.15 12.06 -3.10
N THR A 73 -10.48 10.99 -2.38
CA THR A 73 -11.64 10.16 -2.70
C THR A 73 -12.28 9.58 -1.44
N ARG A 74 -13.48 9.04 -1.60
CA ARG A 74 -14.19 8.33 -0.55
C ARG A 74 -13.51 6.98 -0.28
N GLY A 75 -13.29 6.67 1.00
CA GLY A 75 -12.81 5.37 1.44
C GLY A 75 -13.97 4.46 1.87
N VAL A 76 -13.92 3.19 1.50
CA VAL A 76 -14.84 2.14 1.99
C VAL A 76 -14.01 1.11 2.74
N LEU A 77 -14.22 1.00 4.05
CA LEU A 77 -13.50 0.05 4.91
C LEU A 77 -14.26 -1.28 4.98
N LEU A 78 -13.61 -2.36 4.56
CA LEU A 78 -14.09 -3.74 4.69
C LEU A 78 -13.41 -4.40 5.88
N ASP A 79 -14.15 -4.52 7.00
CA ASP A 79 -13.64 -5.17 8.21
C ASP A 79 -13.80 -6.69 8.18
N ILE A 80 -12.89 -7.34 7.43
CA ILE A 80 -12.88 -8.79 7.24
C ILE A 80 -12.61 -9.54 8.55
N ALA A 81 -11.74 -9.01 9.41
CA ALA A 81 -11.48 -9.59 10.73
C ALA A 81 -12.78 -9.68 11.56
N SER A 82 -13.57 -8.60 11.57
CA SER A 82 -14.85 -8.58 12.28
C SER A 82 -15.90 -9.51 11.66
N VAL A 83 -16.00 -9.59 10.32
CA VAL A 83 -16.86 -10.58 9.64
C VAL A 83 -16.52 -12.01 10.07
N LYS A 84 -15.23 -12.31 10.21
CA LYS A 84 -14.75 -13.62 10.68
C LYS A 84 -14.76 -13.79 12.19
N LYS A 85 -15.24 -12.78 12.93
CA LYS A 85 -15.34 -12.77 14.40
C LYS A 85 -13.99 -13.05 15.08
N VAL A 86 -12.92 -12.50 14.51
CA VAL A 86 -11.55 -12.59 15.06
C VAL A 86 -10.96 -11.18 15.22
N SER A 87 -10.00 -11.03 16.12
CA SER A 87 -9.26 -9.77 16.23
C SER A 87 -8.27 -9.57 15.09
N ARG A 88 -7.76 -10.65 14.51
CA ARG A 88 -6.81 -10.64 13.38
C ARG A 88 -6.92 -11.93 12.56
N LEU A 89 -6.85 -11.80 11.25
CA LEU A 89 -6.87 -12.94 10.34
C LEU A 89 -5.61 -13.82 10.52
N LYS A 90 -5.77 -15.13 10.33
CA LYS A 90 -4.65 -16.06 10.32
C LYS A 90 -3.72 -15.71 9.15
N LYS A 91 -2.40 -15.78 9.37
CA LYS A 91 -1.40 -15.59 8.30
C LYS A 91 -1.71 -16.54 7.13
N GLY A 92 -1.75 -15.99 5.91
CA GLY A 92 -2.05 -16.74 4.69
C GLY A 92 -3.53 -17.02 4.45
N TYR A 93 -4.44 -16.48 5.28
CA TYR A 93 -5.87 -16.52 4.97
C TYR A 93 -6.13 -15.77 3.65
N VAL A 94 -6.82 -16.43 2.72
CA VAL A 94 -7.21 -15.85 1.43
C VAL A 94 -8.58 -15.19 1.61
N ILE A 95 -8.64 -13.88 1.43
CA ILE A 95 -9.90 -13.13 1.45
C ILE A 95 -10.65 -13.45 0.16
N THR A 96 -11.88 -13.92 0.30
CA THR A 96 -12.73 -14.39 -0.80
C THR A 96 -13.76 -13.32 -1.19
N VAL A 97 -14.42 -13.51 -2.34
CA VAL A 97 -15.56 -12.66 -2.76
C VAL A 97 -16.68 -12.68 -1.71
N SER A 98 -17.01 -13.85 -1.15
CA SER A 98 -18.01 -13.96 -0.09
C SER A 98 -17.64 -13.18 1.18
N ASP A 99 -16.34 -13.02 1.47
CA ASP A 99 -15.89 -12.22 2.61
C ASP A 99 -16.14 -10.73 2.37
N VAL A 100 -15.92 -10.29 1.13
CA VAL A 100 -16.16 -8.91 0.69
C VAL A 100 -17.66 -8.59 0.71
N GLU A 101 -18.49 -9.48 0.17
CA GLU A 101 -19.95 -9.33 0.17
C GLU A 101 -20.50 -9.25 1.60
N ALA A 102 -20.09 -10.16 2.49
CA ALA A 102 -20.50 -10.14 3.88
C ALA A 102 -20.04 -8.86 4.63
N ALA A 103 -18.87 -8.32 4.30
CA ALA A 103 -18.40 -7.05 4.87
C ALA A 103 -19.24 -5.86 4.38
N LEU A 104 -19.56 -5.80 3.08
CA LEU A 104 -20.39 -4.75 2.50
C LEU A 104 -21.82 -4.77 3.05
N GLU A 105 -22.42 -5.96 3.21
CA GLU A 105 -23.75 -6.12 3.81
C GLU A 105 -23.78 -5.63 5.26
N LYS A 106 -22.78 -6.02 6.06
CA LYS A 106 -22.67 -5.62 7.46
C LYS A 106 -22.60 -4.09 7.62
N GLU A 107 -21.82 -3.43 6.77
CA GLU A 107 -21.66 -1.97 6.78
C GLU A 107 -22.78 -1.23 6.04
N SER A 108 -23.79 -1.96 5.51
CA SER A 108 -24.88 -1.42 4.69
C SER A 108 -24.38 -0.44 3.61
N SER A 109 -23.23 -0.78 3.03
CA SER A 109 -22.45 0.11 2.17
C SER A 109 -22.28 -0.51 0.79
N ALA A 110 -22.18 0.34 -0.24
CA ALA A 110 -21.86 -0.07 -1.59
C ALA A 110 -20.57 0.61 -2.08
N VAL A 111 -19.75 -0.16 -2.79
CA VAL A 111 -18.62 0.37 -3.56
C VAL A 111 -19.17 1.11 -4.77
N GLN A 112 -18.64 2.30 -5.00
CA GLN A 112 -18.97 3.17 -6.11
C GLN A 112 -17.70 3.46 -6.92
N ARG A 113 -17.91 3.93 -8.15
CA ARG A 113 -16.80 4.33 -9.03
C ARG A 113 -15.96 5.41 -8.34
N GLY A 114 -14.66 5.15 -8.24
CA GLY A 114 -13.67 6.09 -7.69
C GLY A 114 -13.31 5.86 -6.22
N ASP A 115 -14.01 4.97 -5.51
CA ASP A 115 -13.68 4.68 -4.11
C ASP A 115 -12.31 4.02 -3.95
N ALA A 116 -11.67 4.32 -2.82
CA ALA A 116 -10.59 3.50 -2.28
C ALA A 116 -11.18 2.40 -1.38
N VAL A 117 -11.04 1.14 -1.78
CA VAL A 117 -11.47 -0.01 -0.96
C VAL A 117 -10.33 -0.42 -0.03
N LEU A 118 -10.58 -0.38 1.28
CA LEU A 118 -9.59 -0.64 2.31
C LEU A 118 -9.95 -1.94 3.03
N PHE A 119 -9.00 -2.85 3.17
CA PHE A 119 -9.21 -4.12 3.87
C PHE A 119 -8.63 -4.04 5.28
N HIS A 120 -9.47 -4.21 6.30
CA HIS A 120 -9.01 -4.39 7.67
C HIS A 120 -8.90 -5.88 8.00
N THR A 121 -7.67 -6.33 8.17
CA THR A 121 -7.31 -7.73 8.46
C THR A 121 -7.00 -7.99 9.94
N GLY A 122 -7.09 -6.94 10.77
CA GLY A 122 -6.63 -6.88 12.16
C GLY A 122 -5.13 -6.80 12.35
#